data_AF-A0A7S0ZVY6-F1
#
_entry.id   AF-A0A7S0ZVY6-F1
#
_cell.length_a   1.000
_cell.length_b   1.000
_cell.length_c   1.000
_cell.angle_alpha   90.00
_cell.angle_beta   90.00
_cell.angle_gamma   90.00
#
_symmetry.space_group_name_H-M   'P 1'
#
loop_
_entity.id
_entity.type
_entity.pdbx_description
1 polymer ?
#
loop_
_entity_poly.entity_id
_entity_poly.type
_entity_poly.pdbx_seq_one_letter_code
_entity_poly.pdbx_strand_id
1 'polypeptide(L)'
;SSHFADFLGPDSFFWFLEGTMALARFAFLMSVSLFAVVSGTNGPDVPQVLASLLQQIQGGDAVVEADTVMKFAKCVNEDTSLKFSAAAQTALDKIIMKRRKMLRLGLRGLASAVLEFVEDANASCGEPRLAGAEEAAKASRTLHAYTASKVYIEYQQLKSLTVGGADIHVPLNAFIGAWKKSQSDIGKKLADLILPFLSMETPAAKAEL
;
A
#
# COMPACT_ATOMS: atom_id res chain seq x y z
N SER A 1 54.80 -17.16 -61.14
CA SER A 1 54.93 -17.76 -59.81
C SER A 1 54.75 -16.67 -58.78
N SER A 2 53.55 -16.52 -58.21
CA SER A 2 53.08 -17.31 -57.05
C SER A 2 54.03 -17.12 -55.86
N HIS A 3 53.59 -16.75 -54.66
CA HIS A 3 52.27 -16.96 -54.05
C HIS A 3 52.36 -16.36 -52.63
N PHE A 4 51.20 -16.13 -52.01
CA PHE A 4 51.01 -16.27 -50.55
C PHE A 4 51.62 -15.20 -49.63
N ALA A 5 51.01 -14.02 -49.56
CA ALA A 5 51.16 -13.16 -48.38
C ALA A 5 50.02 -12.15 -48.25
N ASP A 6 48.76 -12.58 -48.32
CA ASP A 6 47.61 -11.71 -48.02
C ASP A 6 46.47 -12.56 -47.46
N PHE A 7 46.56 -12.90 -46.18
CA PHE A 7 45.38 -13.25 -45.37
C PHE A 7 45.87 -13.29 -43.93
N LEU A 8 45.67 -12.21 -43.19
CA LEU A 8 45.40 -12.15 -41.74
C LEU A 8 45.45 -10.67 -41.32
N GLY A 9 44.26 -10.06 -41.26
CA GLY A 9 44.07 -8.73 -40.70
C GLY A 9 44.16 -8.72 -39.16
N PRO A 10 44.51 -7.57 -38.57
CA PRO A 10 44.78 -7.41 -37.13
C PRO A 10 43.57 -7.56 -36.19
N ASP A 11 42.37 -7.83 -36.70
CA ASP A 11 41.13 -7.79 -35.92
C ASP A 11 40.74 -9.12 -35.23
N SER A 12 41.59 -10.14 -35.31
CA SER A 12 41.26 -11.49 -34.80
C SER A 12 41.79 -11.81 -33.40
N PHE A 13 42.57 -10.91 -32.79
CA PHE A 13 43.16 -11.17 -31.47
C PHE A 13 42.27 -10.80 -30.27
N PHE A 14 41.12 -10.14 -30.49
CA PHE A 14 40.26 -9.66 -29.40
C PHE A 14 39.20 -10.67 -28.92
N TRP A 15 38.98 -11.78 -29.64
CA TRP A 15 37.89 -12.72 -29.35
C TRP A 15 38.24 -13.87 -28.40
N PHE A 16 39.51 -14.02 -27.97
CA PHE A 16 39.93 -15.19 -27.19
C PHE A 16 40.05 -14.95 -25.67
N LEU A 17 39.89 -13.72 -25.18
CA LEU A 17 40.01 -13.37 -23.76
C LEU A 17 38.70 -12.96 -23.07
N GLU A 18 37.57 -13.05 -23.76
CA GLU A 18 36.23 -12.79 -23.17
C GLU A 18 35.46 -14.07 -22.80
N GLY A 19 35.95 -15.26 -23.16
CA GLY A 19 35.23 -16.53 -22.96
C GLY A 19 35.19 -17.05 -21.52
N THR A 20 36.15 -16.68 -20.66
CA THR A 20 36.28 -17.27 -19.31
C THR A 20 35.74 -16.40 -18.18
N MET A 21 35.48 -15.10 -18.40
CA MET A 21 34.87 -14.22 -17.39
C MET A 21 33.33 -14.25 -17.37
N ALA A 22 32.68 -14.78 -18.42
CA ALA A 22 31.22 -14.86 -18.48
C ALA A 22 30.63 -15.94 -17.54
N LEU A 23 31.34 -17.07 -17.35
CA LEU A 23 30.86 -18.17 -16.51
C LEU A 23 31.02 -17.91 -15.00
N ALA A 24 32.05 -17.16 -14.60
CA ALA A 24 32.25 -16.79 -13.18
C ALA A 24 31.22 -15.73 -12.70
N ARG A 25 30.74 -14.85 -13.58
CA ARG A 25 29.69 -13.87 -13.25
C ARG A 25 28.29 -14.49 -13.15
N PHE A 26 28.01 -15.54 -13.93
CA PHE A 26 26.75 -16.28 -13.81
C PHE A 26 26.64 -17.08 -12.50
N ALA A 27 27.75 -17.64 -12.01
CA ALA A 27 27.76 -18.36 -10.73
C ALA A 27 27.64 -17.44 -9.50
N PHE A 28 28.11 -16.18 -9.58
CA PHE A 28 27.99 -15.21 -8.48
C PHE A 28 26.62 -14.52 -8.44
N LEU A 29 25.86 -14.48 -9.54
CA LEU A 29 24.51 -13.91 -9.57
C LEU A 29 23.42 -14.89 -9.08
N MET A 30 23.67 -16.20 -9.11
CA MET A 30 22.71 -17.21 -8.61
C MET A 30 22.84 -17.50 -7.12
N SER A 31 23.95 -17.12 -6.46
CA SER A 31 24.15 -17.32 -5.02
C SER A 31 23.70 -16.12 -4.16
N VAL A 32 23.41 -14.96 -4.76
CA VAL A 32 22.91 -13.77 -4.04
C VAL A 32 21.38 -13.75 -3.92
N SER A 33 20.66 -14.59 -4.67
CA SER A 33 19.18 -14.61 -4.65
C SER A 33 18.56 -15.36 -3.47
N LEU A 34 19.32 -16.00 -2.59
CA LEU A 34 18.79 -16.83 -1.49
C LEU A 34 18.82 -16.18 -0.09
N PHE A 35 19.37 -14.97 0.07
CA PHE A 35 19.53 -14.34 1.40
C PHE A 35 18.56 -13.19 1.70
N ALA A 36 17.51 -12.98 0.89
CA ALA A 36 16.60 -11.83 1.07
C ALA A 36 15.20 -12.18 1.64
N VAL A 37 14.95 -13.39 2.16
CA VAL A 37 13.59 -13.79 2.58
C VAL A 37 13.52 -14.37 4.01
N VAL A 38 14.33 -13.88 4.94
CA VAL A 38 14.08 -14.07 6.38
C VAL A 38 14.52 -12.81 7.14
N SER A 39 13.99 -11.66 6.76
CA SER A 39 13.71 -10.65 7.78
C SER A 39 12.26 -10.88 8.14
N GLY A 40 11.99 -11.29 9.38
CA GLY A 40 10.64 -11.43 9.90
C GLY A 40 9.92 -10.10 9.81
N THR A 41 9.36 -9.80 8.64
CA THR A 41 8.38 -8.74 8.44
C THR A 41 7.12 -9.30 9.05
N ASN A 42 7.02 -9.23 10.39
CA ASN A 42 5.71 -9.30 11.00
C ASN A 42 4.92 -8.21 10.29
N GLY A 43 4.00 -8.58 9.40
CA GLY A 43 3.08 -7.64 8.79
C GLY A 43 2.32 -6.92 9.90
N PRO A 44 1.63 -5.81 9.60
CA PRO A 44 0.77 -5.19 10.60
C PRO A 44 -0.15 -6.26 11.22
N ASP A 45 -0.29 -6.25 12.54
CA ASP A 45 -1.30 -7.03 13.24
C ASP A 45 -2.70 -6.57 12.78
N VAL A 46 -3.19 -7.17 11.71
CA VAL A 46 -4.39 -6.72 10.99
C VAL A 46 -5.65 -6.71 11.88
N PRO A 47 -5.89 -7.70 12.76
CA PRO A 47 -6.93 -7.61 13.78
C PRO A 47 -6.84 -6.36 14.66
N GLN A 48 -5.64 -6.00 15.13
CA GLN A 48 -5.41 -4.78 15.90
C GLN A 48 -5.67 -3.52 15.07
N VAL A 49 -5.29 -3.51 13.79
CA VAL A 49 -5.57 -2.41 12.86
C VAL A 49 -7.07 -2.21 12.70
N LEU A 50 -7.84 -3.28 12.48
CA LEU A 50 -9.30 -3.19 12.36
C LEU A 50 -9.94 -2.67 13.65
N ALA A 51 -9.56 -3.25 14.79
CA ALA A 51 -10.14 -2.88 16.07
C ALA A 51 -9.93 -1.39 16.39
N SER A 52 -8.70 -0.90 16.21
CA SER A 52 -8.36 0.51 16.45
C SER A 52 -8.96 1.47 15.41
N LEU A 53 -9.08 1.04 14.14
CA LEU A 53 -9.76 1.79 13.09
C LEU A 53 -11.24 2.02 13.46
N LEU A 54 -11.96 0.95 13.79
CA LEU A 54 -13.39 1.01 14.09
C LEU A 54 -13.68 1.78 15.38
N GLN A 55 -12.87 1.58 16.42
CA GLN A 55 -13.01 2.31 17.68
C GLN A 55 -12.82 3.82 17.49
N GLN A 56 -11.81 4.22 16.71
CA GLN A 56 -11.53 5.64 16.44
C GLN A 56 -12.65 6.29 15.63
N ILE A 57 -13.26 5.56 14.69
CA ILE A 57 -14.39 6.06 13.88
C ILE A 57 -15.64 6.32 14.73
N GLN A 58 -15.85 5.53 15.78
CA GLN A 58 -16.92 5.75 16.76
C GLN A 58 -16.65 6.95 17.70
N GLY A 59 -15.52 7.64 17.54
CA GLY A 59 -15.10 8.74 18.41
C GLY A 59 -14.50 8.30 19.74
N GLY A 60 -14.17 7.01 19.88
CA GLY A 60 -13.48 6.50 21.07
C GLY A 60 -11.98 6.65 20.95
N ASP A 61 -11.34 7.41 21.84
CA ASP A 61 -9.86 7.42 21.98
C ASP A 61 -9.36 6.37 23.00
N ALA A 62 -10.28 5.59 23.57
CA ALA A 62 -9.93 4.56 24.53
C ALA A 62 -8.95 3.54 23.93
N VAL A 63 -8.15 2.91 24.79
CA VAL A 63 -7.30 1.79 24.39
C VAL A 63 -8.21 0.65 23.94
N VAL A 64 -7.89 0.02 22.81
CA VAL A 64 -8.62 -1.16 22.35
C VAL A 64 -8.48 -2.25 23.41
N GLU A 65 -9.60 -2.72 23.94
CA GLU A 65 -9.59 -3.83 24.90
C GLU A 65 -9.07 -5.10 24.22
N ALA A 66 -8.18 -5.84 24.89
CA ALA A 66 -7.58 -7.06 24.34
C ALA A 66 -8.63 -8.10 23.90
N ASP A 67 -9.76 -8.19 24.62
CA ASP A 67 -10.88 -9.07 24.28
C ASP A 67 -11.50 -8.74 22.92
N THR A 68 -11.53 -7.45 22.54
CA THR A 68 -12.03 -6.99 21.25
C THR A 68 -11.08 -7.43 20.13
N VAL A 69 -9.77 -7.28 20.34
CA VAL A 69 -8.74 -7.75 19.38
C VAL A 69 -8.83 -9.26 19.19
N MET A 70 -8.98 -10.03 20.27
CA MET A 70 -9.11 -11.48 20.20
C MET A 70 -10.40 -11.93 19.48
N LYS A 71 -11.51 -11.17 19.61
CA LYS A 71 -12.72 -11.43 18.84
C LYS A 71 -12.47 -11.22 17.35
N PHE A 72 -11.80 -10.12 16.98
CA PHE A 72 -11.44 -9.86 15.59
C PHE A 72 -10.48 -10.89 15.01
N ALA A 73 -9.48 -11.33 15.78
CA ALA A 73 -8.55 -12.38 15.35
C ALA A 73 -9.23 -13.72 15.06
N LYS A 74 -10.39 -14.00 15.69
CA LYS A 74 -11.18 -15.21 15.43
C LYS A 74 -12.07 -15.11 14.20
N CYS A 75 -12.48 -13.89 13.81
CA CYS A 75 -13.44 -13.71 12.75
C CYS A 75 -12.85 -13.18 11.43
N VAL A 76 -11.74 -12.46 11.49
CA VAL A 76 -11.03 -12.02 10.29
C VAL A 76 -10.19 -13.18 9.76
N ASN A 77 -10.50 -13.64 8.55
CA ASN A 77 -9.72 -14.68 7.89
C ASN A 77 -8.28 -14.20 7.65
N GLU A 78 -7.30 -15.09 7.82
CA GLU A 78 -5.89 -14.85 7.47
C GLU A 78 -5.74 -14.38 6.01
N ASP A 79 -6.51 -14.95 5.08
CA ASP A 79 -6.53 -14.54 3.67
C ASP A 79 -6.92 -13.06 3.50
N THR A 80 -7.94 -12.60 4.22
CA THR A 80 -8.39 -11.21 4.20
C THR A 80 -7.31 -10.28 4.76
N SER A 81 -6.62 -10.73 5.82
CA SER A 81 -5.51 -9.98 6.42
C SER A 81 -4.31 -9.85 5.48
N LEU A 82 -3.94 -10.94 4.80
CA LEU A 82 -2.87 -10.96 3.81
C LEU A 82 -3.21 -10.08 2.59
N LYS A 83 -4.44 -10.17 2.08
CA LYS A 83 -4.92 -9.33 0.97
C LYS A 83 -4.86 -7.84 1.34
N PHE A 84 -5.38 -7.47 2.51
CA PHE A 84 -5.36 -6.09 2.98
C PHE A 84 -3.93 -5.55 3.10
N SER A 85 -3.05 -6.27 3.81
CA SER A 85 -1.67 -5.83 4.04
C SER A 85 -0.89 -5.68 2.73
N ALA A 86 -1.02 -6.62 1.79
CA ALA A 86 -0.39 -6.54 0.48
C ALA A 86 -0.92 -5.38 -0.38
N ALA A 87 -2.24 -5.17 -0.40
CA ALA A 87 -2.87 -4.08 -1.13
C ALA A 87 -2.49 -2.71 -0.55
N ALA A 88 -2.51 -2.58 0.78
CA ALA A 88 -2.09 -1.36 1.48
C ALA A 88 -0.61 -1.05 1.25
N GLN A 89 0.28 -2.04 1.30
CA GLN A 89 1.70 -1.86 0.98
C GLN A 89 1.89 -1.37 -0.46
N THR A 90 1.23 -2.01 -1.43
CA THR A 90 1.28 -1.61 -2.84
C THR A 90 0.78 -0.17 -3.05
N ALA A 91 -0.27 0.23 -2.31
CA ALA A 91 -0.80 1.58 -2.34
C ALA A 91 0.21 2.59 -1.75
N LEU A 92 0.83 2.27 -0.62
CA LEU A 92 1.84 3.10 0.04
C LEU A 92 3.09 3.30 -0.82
N ASP A 93 3.55 2.25 -1.51
CA ASP A 93 4.68 2.34 -2.44
C ASP A 93 4.42 3.37 -3.54
N LYS A 94 3.19 3.44 -4.06
CA LYS A 94 2.77 4.47 -5.03
C LYS A 94 2.73 5.86 -4.39
N ILE A 95 2.26 6.00 -3.16
CA ILE A 95 2.17 7.29 -2.45
C ILE A 95 3.58 7.87 -2.21
N ILE A 96 4.54 7.04 -1.79
CA ILE A 96 5.91 7.44 -1.46
C ILE A 96 6.70 7.92 -2.68
N MET A 97 6.26 7.62 -3.91
CA MET A 97 6.92 8.11 -5.13
C MET A 97 6.83 9.64 -5.32
N LYS A 98 6.06 10.37 -4.50
CA LYS A 98 5.94 11.85 -4.52
C LYS A 98 5.52 12.44 -5.87
N ARG A 99 4.88 11.65 -6.73
CA ARG A 99 4.34 12.09 -8.02
C ARG A 99 2.82 12.19 -7.92
N ARG A 100 2.22 13.32 -8.35
CA ARG A 100 0.76 13.55 -8.27
C ARG A 100 -0.07 12.37 -8.80
N LYS A 101 0.31 11.81 -9.96
CA LYS A 101 -0.36 10.63 -10.55
C LYS A 101 -0.26 9.40 -9.65
N MET A 102 0.93 9.08 -9.14
CA MET A 102 1.14 7.90 -8.30
C MET A 102 0.49 8.06 -6.92
N LEU A 103 0.53 9.27 -6.35
CA LEU A 103 -0.15 9.60 -5.12
C LEU A 103 -1.66 9.40 -5.23
N ARG A 104 -2.28 9.89 -6.32
CA ARG A 104 -3.70 9.66 -6.59
C ARG A 104 -4.03 8.17 -6.69
N LEU A 105 -3.27 7.43 -7.49
CA LEU A 105 -3.48 5.98 -7.67
C LEU A 105 -3.25 5.20 -6.38
N GLY A 106 -2.30 5.63 -5.56
CA GLY A 106 -2.03 5.07 -4.25
C GLY A 106 -3.16 5.32 -3.27
N LEU A 107 -3.64 6.55 -3.13
CA LEU A 107 -4.79 6.86 -2.26
C LEU A 107 -6.05 6.10 -2.70
N ARG A 108 -6.31 6.00 -4.01
CA ARG A 108 -7.42 5.20 -4.53
C ARG A 108 -7.28 3.73 -4.16
N GLY A 109 -6.09 3.16 -4.35
CA GLY A 109 -5.79 1.78 -3.99
C GLY A 109 -5.93 1.52 -2.49
N LEU A 110 -5.45 2.44 -1.65
CA LEU A 110 -5.59 2.36 -0.21
C LEU A 110 -7.06 2.38 0.21
N ALA A 111 -7.86 3.30 -0.35
CA ALA A 111 -9.29 3.38 -0.07
C ALA A 111 -10.04 2.11 -0.48
N SER A 112 -9.69 1.52 -1.63
CA SER A 112 -10.25 0.21 -2.05
C SER A 112 -9.88 -0.89 -1.07
N ALA A 113 -8.61 -0.96 -0.67
CA ALA A 113 -8.14 -1.97 0.28
C ALA A 113 -8.86 -1.87 1.63
N VAL A 114 -9.08 -0.66 2.15
CA VAL A 114 -9.82 -0.46 3.41
C VAL A 114 -11.30 -0.83 3.25
N LEU A 115 -11.92 -0.45 2.13
CA LEU A 115 -13.31 -0.78 1.85
C LEU A 115 -13.52 -2.30 1.83
N GLU A 116 -12.75 -3.02 1.01
CA GLU A 116 -12.82 -4.47 0.90
C GLU A 116 -12.54 -5.13 2.25
N PHE A 117 -11.53 -4.65 2.98
CA PHE A 117 -11.16 -5.18 4.29
C PHE A 117 -12.29 -5.08 5.32
N VAL A 118 -12.93 -3.90 5.41
CA VAL A 118 -14.01 -3.67 6.36
C VAL A 118 -15.27 -4.44 5.96
N GLU A 119 -15.59 -4.53 4.67
CA GLU A 119 -16.74 -5.28 4.17
C GLU A 119 -16.57 -6.79 4.39
N ASP A 120 -15.39 -7.35 4.07
CA ASP A 120 -15.06 -8.75 4.32
C ASP A 120 -15.10 -9.09 5.81
N ALA A 121 -14.53 -8.23 6.66
CA ALA A 121 -14.56 -8.41 8.10
C ALA A 121 -15.99 -8.34 8.65
N ASN A 122 -16.79 -7.38 8.20
CA ASN A 122 -18.18 -7.25 8.64
C ASN A 122 -19.05 -8.43 8.19
N ALA A 123 -18.77 -9.00 7.01
CA ALA A 123 -19.43 -10.23 6.54
C ALA A 123 -19.02 -11.46 7.35
N SER A 124 -17.75 -11.55 7.75
CA SER A 124 -17.19 -12.73 8.43
C SER A 124 -17.47 -12.76 9.94
N CYS A 125 -17.55 -11.59 10.59
CA CYS A 125 -17.70 -11.48 12.05
C CYS A 125 -19.14 -11.67 12.58
N GLY A 126 -20.13 -11.88 11.71
CA GLY A 126 -21.51 -12.18 12.10
C GLY A 126 -22.25 -11.03 12.81
N GLU A 127 -23.44 -11.33 13.34
CA GLU A 127 -24.20 -10.38 14.17
C GLU A 127 -23.76 -10.48 15.66
N PRO A 128 -23.62 -9.35 16.38
CA PRO A 128 -23.93 -7.99 15.95
C PRO A 128 -22.89 -7.43 14.97
N ARG A 129 -23.36 -6.69 13.96
CA ARG A 129 -22.49 -5.97 13.02
C ARG A 129 -21.40 -5.19 13.74
N LEU A 130 -20.23 -5.13 13.10
CA LEU A 130 -19.10 -4.39 13.62
C LEU A 130 -19.46 -2.90 13.68
N ALA A 131 -19.60 -2.36 14.89
CA ALA A 131 -19.89 -0.95 15.06
C ALA A 131 -18.80 -0.10 14.38
N GLY A 132 -19.18 0.97 13.67
CA GLY A 132 -18.25 1.80 12.91
C GLY A 132 -17.88 1.27 11.51
N ALA A 133 -18.25 0.02 11.16
CA ALA A 133 -17.85 -0.57 9.87
C ALA A 133 -18.58 0.09 8.70
N GLU A 134 -19.85 0.46 8.87
CA GLU A 134 -20.62 1.14 7.83
C GLU A 134 -20.04 2.55 7.56
N GLU A 135 -19.67 3.27 8.61
CA GLU A 135 -19.02 4.57 8.54
C GLU A 135 -17.63 4.48 7.89
N ALA A 136 -16.83 3.48 8.27
CA ALA A 136 -15.52 3.23 7.66
C ALA A 136 -15.65 2.90 6.15
N ALA A 137 -16.62 2.06 5.79
CA ALA A 137 -16.91 1.72 4.40
C ALA A 137 -17.40 2.95 3.61
N LYS A 138 -18.29 3.78 4.20
CA LYS A 138 -18.77 5.02 3.59
C LYS A 138 -17.61 6.01 3.35
N ALA A 139 -16.78 6.26 4.35
CA ALA A 139 -15.62 7.14 4.24
C ALA A 139 -14.64 6.65 3.15
N SER A 140 -14.39 5.34 3.10
CA SER A 140 -13.52 4.71 2.11
C SER A 140 -14.08 4.82 0.69
N ARG A 141 -15.40 4.61 0.49
CA ARG A 141 -16.08 4.85 -0.79
C ARG A 141 -15.96 6.30 -1.26
N THR A 142 -16.17 7.26 -0.36
CA THR A 142 -16.05 8.68 -0.69
C THR A 142 -14.62 9.05 -1.08
N LEU A 143 -13.61 8.61 -0.32
CA LEU A 143 -12.20 8.81 -0.68
C LEU A 143 -11.86 8.15 -2.03
N HIS A 144 -12.34 6.93 -2.28
CA HIS A 144 -12.15 6.23 -3.55
C HIS A 144 -12.74 7.03 -4.72
N ALA A 145 -13.94 7.60 -4.56
CA ALA A 145 -14.59 8.41 -5.58
C ALA A 145 -13.82 9.72 -5.87
N TYR A 146 -13.38 10.45 -4.84
CA TYR A 146 -12.58 11.67 -5.03
C TYR A 146 -11.23 11.40 -5.69
N THR A 147 -10.62 10.25 -5.42
CA THR A 147 -9.32 9.87 -6.00
C THR A 147 -9.43 9.28 -7.41
N ALA A 148 -10.64 9.03 -7.90
CA ALA A 148 -10.87 8.59 -9.28
C ALA A 148 -10.46 9.67 -10.30
N SER A 149 -10.69 10.96 -9.99
CA SER A 149 -10.40 12.09 -10.88
C SER A 149 -9.26 12.96 -10.38
N LYS A 150 -8.45 13.50 -11.29
CA LYS A 150 -7.38 14.46 -10.96
C LYS A 150 -7.92 15.83 -10.52
N VAL A 151 -9.18 16.14 -10.84
CA VAL A 151 -9.80 17.44 -10.59
C VAL A 151 -9.96 17.72 -9.10
N TYR A 152 -10.17 16.67 -8.29
CA TYR A 152 -10.37 16.80 -6.85
C TYR A 152 -9.10 16.71 -6.03
N ILE A 153 -7.92 16.63 -6.66
CA ILE A 153 -6.65 16.49 -5.94
C ILE A 153 -5.80 17.71 -6.20
N GLU A 154 -5.55 18.49 -5.16
CA GLU A 154 -4.58 19.57 -5.19
C GLU A 154 -3.34 19.12 -4.42
N TYR A 155 -2.19 19.15 -5.08
CA TYR A 155 -0.95 18.65 -4.53
C TYR A 155 0.16 19.66 -4.76
N GLN A 156 0.75 20.12 -3.66
CA GLN A 156 2.01 20.86 -3.67
C GLN A 156 3.06 20.00 -2.99
N GLN A 157 4.09 19.63 -3.75
CA GLN A 157 5.11 18.68 -3.30
C GLN A 157 5.69 19.07 -1.93
N LEU A 158 5.54 18.16 -0.96
CA LEU A 158 6.01 18.29 0.43
C LEU A 158 5.40 19.47 1.23
N LYS A 159 4.39 20.15 0.70
CA LYS A 159 3.74 21.30 1.35
C LYS A 159 2.30 21.01 1.71
N SER A 160 1.50 20.57 0.74
CA SER A 160 0.07 20.35 0.94
C SER A 160 -0.46 19.24 0.04
N LEU A 161 -1.51 18.59 0.52
CA LEU A 161 -2.27 17.59 -0.21
C LEU A 161 -3.73 17.69 0.22
N THR A 162 -4.57 18.23 -0.65
CA THR A 162 -6.01 18.28 -0.42
C THR A 162 -6.72 17.34 -1.38
N VAL A 163 -7.77 16.67 -0.89
CA VAL A 163 -8.63 15.78 -1.67
C VAL A 163 -10.08 16.18 -1.43
N GLY A 164 -10.75 16.68 -2.46
CA GLY A 164 -12.10 17.21 -2.37
C GLY A 164 -12.24 18.40 -1.40
N GLY A 165 -11.14 19.11 -1.11
CA GLY A 165 -11.10 20.21 -0.14
C GLY A 165 -10.65 19.81 1.27
N ALA A 166 -10.56 18.52 1.59
CA ALA A 166 -10.01 18.05 2.87
C ALA A 166 -8.48 17.98 2.81
N ASP A 167 -7.77 18.67 3.70
CA ASP A 167 -6.32 18.53 3.85
C ASP A 167 -5.99 17.21 4.54
N ILE A 168 -5.39 16.29 3.78
CA ILE A 168 -4.99 14.97 4.26
C ILE A 168 -3.47 14.83 4.38
N HIS A 169 -2.71 15.91 4.16
CA HIS A 169 -1.24 15.83 4.17
C HIS A 169 -0.69 15.35 5.51
N VAL A 170 -1.15 15.96 6.61
CA VAL A 170 -0.75 15.60 7.98
C VAL A 170 -1.17 14.17 8.34
N PRO A 171 -2.45 13.77 8.24
CA PRO A 171 -2.85 12.41 8.61
C PRO A 171 -2.23 11.34 7.70
N LEU A 172 -2.02 11.61 6.40
CA LEU A 172 -1.35 10.67 5.50
C LEU A 172 0.10 10.41 5.92
N ASN A 173 0.85 11.47 6.27
CA ASN A 173 2.22 11.31 6.74
C ASN A 173 2.28 10.59 8.09
N ALA A 174 1.32 10.85 8.99
CA ALA A 174 1.20 10.13 10.25
C ALA A 174 0.94 8.63 10.02
N PHE A 175 0.04 8.29 9.08
CA PHE A 175 -0.24 6.91 8.68
C PHE A 175 0.99 6.22 8.07
N ILE A 176 1.69 6.86 7.12
CA ILE A 176 2.95 6.33 6.56
C ILE A 176 4.00 6.11 7.65
N GLY A 177 4.08 7.04 8.61
CA GLY A 177 4.97 6.94 9.76
C GLY A 177 4.65 5.75 10.66
N ALA A 178 3.37 5.55 10.98
CA ALA A 178 2.89 4.41 11.76
C ALA A 178 3.22 3.10 11.03
N TRP A 179 2.83 2.98 9.75
CA TRP A 179 3.07 1.79 8.93
C TRP A 179 4.54 1.34 8.90
N LYS A 180 5.48 2.30 8.90
CA LYS A 180 6.92 2.01 8.88
C LYS A 180 7.53 1.67 10.24
N LYS A 181 6.94 2.12 11.34
CA LYS A 181 7.58 2.10 12.67
C LYS A 181 6.86 1.23 13.68
N SER A 182 5.55 1.39 13.80
CA SER A 182 4.74 0.82 14.88
C SER A 182 3.45 0.27 14.35
N GLN A 183 3.16 -0.99 14.67
CA GLN A 183 1.91 -1.62 14.27
C GLN A 183 0.72 -1.18 15.12
N SER A 184 0.95 -0.72 16.37
CA SER A 184 -0.12 -0.45 17.34
C SER A 184 -1.06 0.67 16.93
N ASP A 185 -0.54 1.66 16.19
CA ASP A 185 -1.25 2.92 15.91
C ASP A 185 -1.75 3.00 14.47
N ILE A 186 -1.50 1.97 13.65
CA ILE A 186 -1.82 1.97 12.22
C ILE A 186 -3.32 2.19 12.03
N GLY A 187 -4.18 1.49 12.76
CA GLY A 187 -5.63 1.64 12.62
C GLY A 187 -6.13 3.01 13.06
N LYS A 188 -5.61 3.57 14.17
CA LYS A 188 -5.92 4.96 14.58
C LYS A 188 -5.52 5.97 13.50
N LYS A 189 -4.30 5.86 12.95
CA LYS A 189 -3.83 6.79 11.90
C LYS A 189 -4.54 6.60 10.56
N LEU A 190 -4.99 5.39 10.27
CA LEU A 190 -5.84 5.11 9.13
C LEU A 190 -7.24 5.73 9.30
N ALA A 191 -7.81 5.65 10.49
CA ALA A 191 -9.06 6.32 10.83
C ALA A 191 -8.93 7.84 10.65
N ASP A 192 -7.89 8.47 11.23
CA ASP A 192 -7.61 9.90 11.09
C ASP A 192 -7.51 10.32 9.60
N LEU A 193 -7.00 9.45 8.73
CA LEU A 193 -6.89 9.69 7.29
C LEU A 193 -8.24 9.65 6.55
N ILE A 194 -9.15 8.74 6.93
CA ILE A 194 -10.43 8.57 6.22
C ILE A 194 -11.60 9.36 6.85
N LEU A 195 -11.51 9.72 8.13
CA LEU A 195 -12.54 10.46 8.87
C LEU A 195 -13.06 11.72 8.15
N PRO A 196 -12.22 12.56 7.53
CA PRO A 196 -12.69 13.75 6.82
C PRO A 196 -13.72 13.43 5.72
N PHE A 197 -13.69 12.23 5.15
CA PHE A 197 -14.56 11.81 4.05
C PHE A 197 -15.92 11.26 4.52
N LEU A 198 -16.13 11.08 5.82
CA LEU A 198 -17.40 10.59 6.37
C LEU A 198 -18.54 11.61 6.24
N SER A 199 -18.21 12.89 6.39
CA SER A 199 -19.12 14.04 6.30
C SER A 199 -19.18 14.66 4.90
N MET A 200 -18.33 14.23 3.97
CA MET A 200 -18.32 14.74 2.60
C MET A 200 -19.38 14.04 1.74
N GLU A 201 -20.00 14.80 0.83
CA GLU A 201 -20.86 14.24 -0.20
C GLU A 201 -20.01 13.50 -1.24
N THR A 202 -20.38 12.26 -1.57
CA THR A 202 -19.70 11.51 -2.62
C THR A 202 -19.89 12.25 -3.96
N PRO A 203 -18.81 12.55 -4.71
CA PRO A 203 -18.95 13.26 -5.97
C PRO A 203 -19.75 12.39 -6.94
N ALA A 204 -20.70 13.01 -7.66
CA ALA A 204 -21.44 12.31 -8.70
C ALA A 204 -20.47 11.66 -9.69
N ALA A 205 -20.67 10.38 -9.99
CA ALA A 205 -19.89 9.70 -11.01
C ALA A 205 -20.05 10.48 -12.31
N LYS A 206 -18.98 11.15 -12.75
CA LYS A 206 -18.97 11.70 -14.11
C LYS A 206 -19.04 10.49 -15.03
N ALA A 207 -20.11 10.40 -15.81
CA ALA A 207 -20.19 9.43 -16.90
C ALA A 207 -18.91 9.62 -17.73
N GLU A 208 -18.04 8.61 -17.74
CA GLU A 208 -16.88 8.61 -18.60
C GLU A 208 -17.41 8.57 -20.05
N LEU A 209 -17.44 9.75 -20.68
CA LEU A 209 -17.73 9.94 -22.11
C LEU A 209 -16.53 9.54 -22.95
#